data_AF-A0A699Z411-F1
#
_entry.id   AF-A0A699Z411-F1
#
_cell.length_a   1.000
_cell.length_b   1.000
_cell.length_c   1.000
_cell.angle_alpha   90.00
_cell.angle_beta   90.00
_cell.angle_gamma   90.00
#
_symmetry.space_group_name_H-M   'P 1'
#
loop_
_entity.id
_entity.type
_entity.pdbx_description
1 polymer ?
#
loop_
_entity_poly.entity_id
_entity_poly.type
_entity_poly.pdbx_seq_one_letter_code
_entity_poly.pdbx_strand_id
1 'polypeptide(L)'
;MASDEELSDDEDVEAWLNPLKLPTKEQLMCKSTGKQLLFLLQLYAPLDDDHPNQTTAFHRAILLFVTPKGSAVCKPGGVRALRCQLPRRNALYPYHAPGDTDLLPPAVQLVVEAEERDSPEAEAAMSKLMMAYKDKVGQEGELSEEELPEEVLQQVEEAVPLEQRHFAMFQARMALAPDQVVRYCFQPGAHPLWPRPEPQPSTADIPACPLCGEPRQFEFQVLPQLLNHLGQDDLDEDALDWGTLAVYSCSASCSTEALEAQTGSAYAEEFVWAQPSA
;
A
#
# COMPACT_ATOMS: atom_id res chain seq x y z
N MET A 1 -42.88 -15.29 -30.36
CA MET A 1 -41.49 -15.79 -30.28
C MET A 1 -40.61 -14.56 -30.20
N ALA A 2 -40.47 -14.02 -28.99
CA ALA A 2 -39.44 -13.04 -28.68
C ALA A 2 -38.32 -13.88 -28.05
N SER A 3 -37.17 -13.90 -28.71
CA SER A 3 -35.96 -14.50 -28.18
C SER A 3 -35.43 -13.57 -27.09
N ASP A 4 -35.37 -14.10 -25.87
CA ASP A 4 -34.64 -13.50 -24.77
C ASP A 4 -33.18 -13.26 -25.20
N GLU A 5 -32.76 -12.00 -25.15
CA GLU A 5 -31.34 -11.66 -25.06
C GLU A 5 -30.91 -12.06 -23.64
N GLU A 6 -30.20 -13.18 -23.53
CA GLU A 6 -29.41 -13.49 -22.34
C GLU A 6 -28.37 -12.38 -22.20
N LEU A 7 -28.63 -11.41 -21.31
CA LEU A 7 -27.58 -10.57 -20.76
C LEU A 7 -26.56 -11.49 -20.12
N SER A 8 -25.37 -11.56 -20.69
CA SER A 8 -24.21 -12.12 -20.03
C SER A 8 -23.94 -11.26 -18.80
N ASP A 9 -24.28 -11.79 -17.63
CA ASP A 9 -23.77 -11.32 -16.36
C ASP A 9 -22.26 -11.60 -16.34
N ASP A 10 -21.47 -10.74 -16.99
CA ASP A 10 -20.08 -10.51 -16.63
C ASP A 10 -20.10 -9.82 -15.25
N GLU A 11 -20.49 -10.56 -14.21
CA GLU A 11 -20.14 -10.17 -12.85
C GLU A 11 -18.62 -10.23 -12.78
N ASP A 12 -17.97 -9.07 -12.69
CA ASP A 12 -16.59 -8.93 -12.27
C ASP A 12 -16.41 -9.69 -10.95
N VAL A 13 -16.01 -10.97 -11.03
CA VAL A 13 -15.81 -11.81 -9.86
C VAL A 13 -14.57 -11.28 -9.16
N GLU A 14 -14.78 -10.44 -8.14
CA GLU A 14 -13.76 -10.13 -7.15
C GLU A 14 -13.13 -11.46 -6.69
N ALA A 15 -11.88 -11.69 -7.08
CA ALA A 15 -11.22 -12.98 -6.91
C ALA A 15 -10.72 -13.15 -5.46
N TRP A 16 -11.67 -13.38 -4.56
CA TRP A 16 -11.42 -13.75 -3.16
C TRP A 16 -10.47 -14.95 -3.10
N LEU A 17 -9.35 -14.81 -2.37
CA LEU A 17 -8.38 -15.89 -2.22
C LEU A 17 -9.02 -17.13 -1.56
N ASN A 18 -9.85 -16.92 -0.55
CA ASN A 18 -10.71 -17.96 0.00
C ASN A 18 -12.18 -17.57 -0.21
N PRO A 19 -12.85 -18.11 -1.26
CA PRO A 19 -14.24 -17.77 -1.56
C PRO A 19 -15.24 -18.45 -0.60
N LEU A 20 -14.80 -19.43 0.20
CA LEU A 20 -15.67 -20.17 1.12
C LEU A 20 -15.80 -19.51 2.49
N LYS A 21 -14.90 -18.57 2.81
CA LYS A 21 -14.73 -17.95 4.13
C LYS A 21 -14.54 -16.44 4.00
N LEU A 22 -15.49 -15.80 3.33
CA LEU A 22 -15.47 -14.36 3.01
C LEU A 22 -15.36 -13.47 4.25
N PRO A 23 -14.89 -12.22 4.11
CA PRO A 23 -14.95 -11.24 5.18
C PRO A 23 -16.38 -11.05 5.69
N THR A 24 -16.52 -10.81 6.99
CA THR A 24 -17.83 -10.50 7.57
C THR A 24 -18.29 -9.09 7.16
N LYS A 25 -19.59 -8.83 7.31
CA LYS A 25 -20.17 -7.51 7.06
C LYS A 25 -19.50 -6.41 7.89
N GLU A 26 -19.16 -6.72 9.14
CA GLU A 26 -18.47 -5.82 10.05
C GLU A 26 -17.05 -5.52 9.58
N GLN A 27 -16.36 -6.54 9.05
CA GLN A 27 -15.03 -6.38 8.43
C GLN A 27 -15.08 -5.49 7.19
N LEU A 28 -16.18 -5.45 6.45
CA LEU A 28 -16.36 -4.59 5.28
C LEU A 28 -17.06 -3.25 5.59
N MET A 29 -17.17 -2.86 6.85
CA MET A 29 -17.81 -1.60 7.24
C MET A 29 -16.80 -0.54 7.70
N CYS A 30 -16.96 0.67 7.15
CA CYS A 30 -16.22 1.85 7.57
C CYS A 30 -16.64 2.26 8.98
N LYS A 31 -15.68 2.37 9.90
CA LYS A 31 -15.95 2.70 11.31
C LYS A 31 -16.37 4.17 11.50
N SER A 32 -15.96 5.06 10.60
CA SER A 32 -16.25 6.50 10.70
C SER A 32 -17.55 6.91 10.02
N THR A 33 -17.94 6.24 8.92
CA THR A 33 -19.14 6.60 8.13
C THR A 33 -20.29 5.59 8.26
N GLY A 34 -20.02 4.36 8.71
CA GLY A 34 -20.98 3.25 8.71
C GLY A 34 -21.31 2.72 7.31
N LYS A 35 -20.68 3.23 6.25
CA LYS A 35 -20.85 2.76 4.87
C LYS A 35 -20.01 1.50 4.63
N GLN A 36 -20.44 0.69 3.67
CA GLN A 36 -19.63 -0.43 3.19
C GLN A 36 -18.37 0.12 2.51
N LEU A 37 -17.23 -0.48 2.82
CA LEU A 37 -15.96 -0.17 2.16
C LEU A 37 -15.98 -0.74 0.74
N LEU A 38 -15.37 -0.01 -0.19
CA LEU A 38 -15.16 -0.41 -1.57
C LEU A 38 -13.82 -1.13 -1.68
N PHE A 39 -13.77 -2.16 -2.52
CA PHE A 39 -12.51 -2.79 -2.90
C PHE A 39 -11.63 -1.76 -3.62
N LEU A 40 -10.37 -1.64 -3.20
CA LEU A 40 -9.39 -0.73 -3.81
C LEU A 40 -8.36 -1.51 -4.62
N LEU A 41 -7.73 -2.51 -4.02
CA LEU A 41 -6.75 -3.35 -4.69
C LEU A 41 -6.53 -4.67 -3.95
N GLN A 42 -5.95 -5.64 -4.65
CA GLN A 42 -5.49 -6.91 -4.10
C GLN A 42 -4.04 -7.13 -4.52
N LEU A 43 -3.18 -7.40 -3.54
CA LEU A 43 -1.79 -7.78 -3.78
C LEU A 43 -1.62 -9.26 -3.45
N TYR A 44 -1.17 -10.04 -4.43
CA TYR A 44 -0.64 -11.37 -4.19
C TYR A 44 0.80 -11.23 -3.70
N ALA A 45 1.01 -11.52 -2.42
CA ALA A 45 2.22 -11.22 -1.66
C ALA A 45 2.72 -12.49 -0.95
N PRO A 46 3.26 -13.47 -1.72
CA PRO A 46 3.81 -14.70 -1.16
C PRO A 46 5.03 -14.39 -0.30
N LEU A 47 5.36 -15.31 0.60
CA LEU A 47 6.53 -15.20 1.46
C LEU A 47 7.76 -15.80 0.78
N ASP A 48 8.93 -15.26 1.10
CA ASP A 48 10.21 -15.80 0.68
C ASP A 48 10.40 -17.25 1.18
N ASP A 49 11.17 -18.04 0.45
CA ASP A 49 11.34 -19.48 0.71
C ASP A 49 11.96 -19.81 2.08
N ASP A 50 12.72 -18.89 2.66
CA ASP A 50 13.33 -19.01 3.98
C ASP A 50 12.41 -18.53 5.13
N HIS A 51 11.25 -17.96 4.81
CA HIS A 51 10.30 -17.51 5.82
C HIS A 51 9.68 -18.70 6.58
N PRO A 52 9.66 -18.70 7.94
CA PRO A 52 9.20 -19.85 8.74
C PRO A 52 7.79 -20.36 8.41
N ASN A 53 6.90 -19.46 8.01
CA ASN A 53 5.50 -19.76 7.66
C ASN A 53 5.23 -19.82 6.14
N GLN A 54 6.26 -19.90 5.28
CA GLN A 54 6.07 -19.97 3.82
C GLN A 54 5.13 -21.11 3.41
N THR A 55 5.22 -22.27 4.06
CA THR A 55 4.40 -23.44 3.70
C THR A 55 2.93 -23.28 4.04
N THR A 56 2.62 -22.52 5.10
CA THR A 56 1.25 -22.27 5.58
C THR A 56 0.65 -21.02 4.95
N ALA A 57 1.48 -20.12 4.43
CA ALA A 57 1.12 -18.87 3.78
C ALA A 57 1.61 -18.81 2.32
N PHE A 58 1.59 -19.95 1.62
CA PHE A 58 2.12 -20.05 0.25
C PHE A 58 1.34 -19.16 -0.71
N HIS A 59 0.01 -19.28 -0.68
CA HIS A 59 -0.86 -18.32 -1.31
C HIS A 59 -1.18 -17.29 -0.25
N ARG A 60 -0.69 -16.08 -0.39
CA ARG A 60 -0.92 -15.01 0.56
C ARG A 60 -1.32 -13.77 -0.21
N ALA A 61 -2.45 -13.19 0.16
CA ALA A 61 -2.97 -12.00 -0.48
C ALA A 61 -3.38 -10.98 0.58
N ILE A 62 -3.14 -9.70 0.29
CA ILE A 62 -3.63 -8.58 1.09
C ILE A 62 -4.57 -7.76 0.22
N LEU A 63 -5.81 -7.67 0.69
CA LEU A 63 -6.86 -6.90 0.05
C LEU A 63 -7.00 -5.58 0.80
N LEU A 64 -7.05 -4.48 0.06
CA LEU A 64 -7.22 -3.15 0.61
C LEU A 64 -8.60 -2.63 0.22
N PHE A 65 -9.30 -2.06 1.20
CA PHE A 65 -10.62 -1.47 1.03
C PHE A 65 -10.63 -0.03 1.53
N VAL A 66 -11.40 0.82 0.87
CA VAL A 66 -11.48 2.26 1.17
C VAL A 66 -12.94 2.69 1.30
N THR A 67 -13.19 3.67 2.17
CA THR A 67 -14.52 4.29 2.31
C THR A 67 -14.95 4.93 0.99
N PRO A 68 -16.23 4.84 0.60
CA PRO A 68 -16.76 5.55 -0.57
C PRO A 68 -16.84 7.07 -0.35
N LYS A 69 -16.51 7.56 0.84
CA LYS A 69 -16.55 8.98 1.22
C LYS A 69 -15.14 9.52 1.37
N GLY A 70 -14.65 10.25 0.36
CA GLY A 70 -13.31 10.85 0.32
C GLY A 70 -12.88 11.57 1.59
N SER A 71 -13.74 12.45 2.10
CA SER A 71 -13.52 13.19 3.38
C SER A 71 -13.39 12.32 4.64
N ALA A 72 -13.52 11.00 4.53
CA ALA A 72 -13.36 10.04 5.61
C ALA A 72 -12.20 9.05 5.41
N VAL A 73 -11.43 9.13 4.32
CA VAL A 73 -10.32 8.21 4.02
C VAL A 73 -9.31 8.16 5.18
N CYS A 74 -8.82 9.31 5.63
CA CYS A 74 -7.85 9.39 6.72
C CYS A 74 -8.47 9.30 8.14
N LYS A 75 -9.78 9.03 8.26
CA LYS A 75 -10.43 8.84 9.57
C LYS A 75 -10.28 7.38 10.01
N PRO A 76 -10.36 7.08 11.32
CA PRO A 76 -10.28 5.70 11.82
C PRO A 76 -11.26 4.76 11.10
N GLY A 77 -10.72 3.70 10.49
CA GLY A 77 -11.47 2.72 9.71
C GLY A 77 -12.01 3.22 8.38
N GLY A 78 -11.51 4.35 7.85
CA GLY A 78 -11.71 4.80 6.48
C GLY A 78 -11.01 3.92 5.45
N VAL A 79 -9.91 3.28 5.84
CA VAL A 79 -9.20 2.28 5.04
C VAL A 79 -9.06 0.99 5.86
N ARG A 80 -9.06 -0.17 5.19
CA ARG A 80 -8.85 -1.47 5.83
C ARG A 80 -8.04 -2.41 4.96
N ALA A 81 -7.05 -3.07 5.56
CA ALA A 81 -6.33 -4.18 4.95
C ALA A 81 -6.81 -5.51 5.55
N LEU A 82 -7.06 -6.49 4.68
CA LEU A 82 -7.44 -7.84 5.04
C LEU A 82 -6.46 -8.83 4.41
N ARG A 83 -5.72 -9.56 5.24
CA ARG A 83 -4.83 -10.64 4.79
C ARG A 83 -5.59 -11.96 4.77
N CYS A 84 -5.52 -12.67 3.66
CA CYS A 84 -5.90 -14.08 3.55
C CYS A 84 -4.70 -14.90 3.14
N GLN A 85 -4.62 -16.13 3.62
CA GLN A 85 -3.58 -17.04 3.19
C GLN A 85 -4.02 -18.50 3.18
N LEU A 86 -3.40 -19.29 2.32
CA LEU A 86 -3.63 -20.72 2.18
C LEU A 86 -2.29 -21.45 1.98
N PRO A 87 -2.17 -22.68 2.50
CA PRO A 87 -1.01 -23.53 2.24
C PRO A 87 -0.95 -23.93 0.76
N ARG A 88 0.24 -24.32 0.27
CA ARG A 88 0.42 -24.75 -1.14
C ARG A 88 -0.53 -25.89 -1.51
N ARG A 89 -0.68 -26.87 -0.60
CA ARG A 89 -1.62 -27.97 -0.77
C ARG A 89 -2.94 -27.61 -0.10
N ASN A 90 -3.90 -27.17 -0.89
CA ASN A 90 -5.24 -26.82 -0.44
C ASN A 90 -6.30 -27.33 -1.46
N ALA A 91 -7.58 -27.16 -1.14
CA ALA A 91 -8.69 -27.64 -1.97
C ALA A 91 -9.16 -26.64 -3.04
N LEU A 92 -8.67 -25.39 -2.99
CA LEU A 92 -9.13 -24.27 -3.82
C LEU A 92 -8.25 -24.05 -5.04
N TYR A 93 -6.93 -24.25 -4.89
CA TYR A 93 -5.94 -23.99 -5.94
C TYR A 93 -5.22 -25.27 -6.35
N PRO A 94 -4.93 -25.45 -7.65
CA PRO A 94 -4.08 -26.52 -8.13
C PRO A 94 -2.69 -26.50 -7.48
N TYR A 95 -2.15 -27.69 -7.19
CA TYR A 95 -0.80 -27.81 -6.64
C TYR A 95 0.29 -27.46 -7.64
N HIS A 96 0.03 -27.55 -8.95
CA HIS A 96 0.98 -27.20 -10.00
C HIS A 96 0.60 -25.85 -10.60
N ALA A 97 1.60 -25.09 -11.05
CA ALA A 97 1.34 -23.85 -11.77
C ALA A 97 0.52 -24.14 -13.04
N PRO A 98 -0.37 -23.23 -13.45
CA PRO A 98 -1.04 -23.32 -14.73
C PRO A 98 -0.01 -23.44 -15.86
N GLY A 99 -0.29 -24.26 -16.88
CA GLY A 99 0.54 -24.32 -18.09
C GLY A 99 0.28 -23.12 -19.00
N ASP A 100 1.14 -22.93 -20.01
CA ASP A 100 1.03 -21.81 -20.97
C ASP A 100 -0.32 -21.76 -21.73
N THR A 101 -1.07 -22.86 -21.72
CA THR A 101 -2.39 -22.99 -22.37
C THR A 101 -3.56 -22.63 -21.45
N ASP A 102 -3.32 -22.43 -20.15
CA ASP A 102 -4.37 -22.17 -19.19
C ASP A 102 -4.74 -20.67 -19.22
N LEU A 103 -6.02 -20.39 -19.49
CA LEU A 103 -6.54 -19.03 -19.49
C LEU A 103 -6.55 -18.51 -18.05
N LEU A 104 -5.65 -17.56 -17.76
CA LEU A 104 -5.70 -16.81 -16.52
C LEU A 104 -6.81 -15.76 -16.61
N PRO A 105 -7.57 -15.52 -15.52
CA PRO A 105 -8.50 -14.39 -15.47
C PRO A 105 -7.75 -13.08 -15.73
N PRO A 106 -8.42 -12.04 -16.24
CA PRO A 106 -7.81 -10.74 -16.47
C PRO A 106 -7.42 -10.09 -15.14
N ALA A 107 -6.24 -10.44 -14.63
CA ALA A 107 -5.58 -9.71 -13.55
C ALA A 107 -4.72 -8.63 -14.20
N VAL A 108 -4.89 -7.38 -13.77
CA VAL A 108 -3.92 -6.34 -14.06
C VAL A 108 -2.64 -6.70 -13.30
N GLN A 109 -1.71 -7.34 -13.99
CA GLN A 109 -0.38 -7.58 -13.46
C GLN A 109 0.32 -6.22 -13.37
N LEU A 110 0.49 -5.71 -12.16
CA LEU A 110 1.40 -4.59 -11.94
C LEU A 110 2.79 -5.04 -12.41
N VAL A 111 3.44 -4.22 -13.24
CA VAL A 111 4.83 -4.45 -13.61
C VAL A 111 5.65 -4.34 -12.32
N VAL A 112 6.14 -5.48 -11.84
CA VAL A 112 6.98 -5.53 -10.64
C VAL A 112 8.41 -5.32 -11.10
N GLU A 113 8.87 -4.09 -10.95
CA GLU A 113 10.29 -3.77 -11.09
C GLU A 113 10.92 -3.81 -9.70
N ALA A 114 12.03 -4.52 -9.58
CA ALA A 114 12.80 -4.47 -8.34
C ALA A 114 13.28 -3.03 -8.16
N GLU A 115 12.90 -2.40 -7.05
CA GLU A 115 13.50 -1.14 -6.66
C GLU A 115 15.02 -1.38 -6.51
N GLU A 116 15.84 -0.58 -7.19
CA GLU A 116 17.27 -0.56 -6.93
C GLU A 116 17.43 -0.25 -5.45
N ARG A 117 17.92 -1.23 -4.68
CA ARG A 117 18.06 -1.17 -3.23
C ARG A 117 18.68 0.16 -2.82
N ASP A 118 18.29 0.69 -1.65
CA ASP A 118 18.98 1.80 -0.98
C ASP A 118 20.43 1.37 -0.69
N SER A 119 21.27 1.41 -1.72
CA SER A 119 22.71 1.31 -1.59
C SER A 119 23.22 2.67 -1.14
N PRO A 120 24.40 2.74 -0.51
CA PRO A 120 25.02 4.01 -0.19
C PRO A 120 25.12 4.93 -1.42
N GLU A 121 25.25 4.35 -2.62
CA GLU A 121 25.25 5.08 -3.89
C GLU A 121 23.87 5.62 -4.29
N ALA A 122 22.77 4.89 -4.03
CA ALA A 122 21.40 5.35 -4.29
C ALA A 122 20.97 6.47 -3.32
N GLU A 123 21.36 6.37 -2.04
CA GLU A 123 21.21 7.46 -1.07
C GLU A 123 22.04 8.68 -1.47
N ALA A 124 23.28 8.48 -1.92
CA ALA A 124 24.12 9.57 -2.43
C ALA A 124 23.56 10.18 -3.73
N ALA A 125 22.97 9.38 -4.62
CA ALA A 125 22.33 9.86 -5.84
C ALA A 125 21.06 10.66 -5.52
N MET A 126 20.24 10.21 -4.57
CA MET A 126 19.08 10.94 -4.05
C MET A 126 19.51 12.25 -3.39
N SER A 127 20.58 12.22 -2.58
CA SER A 127 21.19 13.41 -1.98
C SER A 127 21.70 14.39 -3.05
N LYS A 128 22.33 13.88 -4.10
CA LYS A 128 22.80 14.68 -5.26
C LYS A 128 21.64 15.25 -6.09
N LEU A 129 20.55 14.51 -6.26
CA LEU A 129 19.34 14.97 -6.93
C LEU A 129 18.63 16.05 -6.09
N MET A 130 18.65 15.91 -4.76
CA MET A 130 18.15 16.90 -3.82
C MET A 130 19.04 18.15 -3.79
N MET A 131 20.36 18.02 -3.97
CA MET A 131 21.26 19.14 -4.27
C MET A 131 20.89 19.81 -5.60
N ALA A 132 20.69 19.05 -6.68
CA ALA A 132 20.26 19.62 -7.96
C ALA A 132 18.87 20.28 -7.91
N TYR A 133 17.97 19.80 -7.04
CA TYR A 133 16.69 20.45 -6.76
C TYR A 133 16.89 21.76 -6.00
N LYS A 134 17.80 21.80 -5.01
CA LYS A 134 18.24 23.05 -4.37
C LYS A 134 18.81 24.04 -5.40
N ASP A 135 19.65 23.58 -6.32
CA ASP A 135 20.22 24.40 -7.40
C ASP A 135 19.13 24.98 -8.32
N LYS A 136 18.09 24.19 -8.64
CA LYS A 136 16.95 24.63 -9.48
C LYS A 136 16.01 25.59 -8.77
N VAL A 137 15.73 25.36 -7.49
CA VAL A 137 14.97 26.31 -6.66
C VAL A 137 15.75 27.63 -6.53
N GLY A 138 17.09 27.55 -6.56
CA GLY A 138 17.99 28.69 -6.68
C GLY A 138 18.04 29.36 -8.06
N GLN A 139 17.36 28.84 -9.08
CA GLN A 139 17.43 29.30 -10.49
C GLN A 139 16.16 29.98 -11.08
N GLU A 140 15.05 30.12 -10.33
CA GLU A 140 13.86 30.89 -10.80
C GLU A 140 13.41 32.03 -9.86
N GLY A 141 14.01 32.10 -8.69
CA GLY A 141 14.06 33.29 -7.85
C GLY A 141 14.88 32.98 -6.62
N GLU A 142 16.07 33.53 -6.49
CA GLU A 142 17.34 33.05 -7.08
C GLU A 142 18.43 33.74 -6.26
N LEU A 143 19.22 33.00 -5.49
CA LEU A 143 20.41 33.57 -4.85
C LEU A 143 21.60 32.67 -5.13
N SER A 144 22.64 33.27 -5.72
CA SER A 144 23.87 32.61 -6.13
C SER A 144 24.73 32.20 -4.94
N GLU A 145 25.19 30.95 -4.96
CA GLU A 145 25.88 30.24 -3.87
C GLU A 145 27.36 30.62 -3.64
N GLU A 146 27.99 31.38 -4.52
CA GLU A 146 29.46 31.36 -4.61
C GLU A 146 30.25 32.07 -3.49
N GLU A 147 29.62 32.53 -2.41
CA GLU A 147 30.32 33.01 -1.21
C GLU A 147 29.70 32.55 0.12
N LEU A 148 28.96 31.43 0.16
CA LEU A 148 28.27 31.03 1.39
C LEU A 148 29.12 30.04 2.23
N PRO A 149 29.58 30.43 3.44
CA PRO A 149 30.35 29.57 4.34
C PRO A 149 29.56 28.33 4.79
N GLU A 150 30.25 27.29 5.27
CA GLU A 150 29.64 26.07 5.84
C GLU A 150 28.58 26.36 6.92
N GLU A 151 28.71 27.47 7.64
CA GLU A 151 27.72 27.94 8.62
C GLU A 151 26.38 28.34 7.98
N VAL A 152 26.39 28.85 6.75
CA VAL A 152 25.17 29.18 5.99
C VAL A 152 24.53 27.92 5.43
N LEU A 153 25.32 26.91 5.05
CA LEU A 153 24.79 25.59 4.67
C LEU A 153 24.03 24.93 5.83
N GLN A 154 24.57 25.01 7.05
CA GLN A 154 23.92 24.51 8.26
C GLN A 154 22.65 25.32 8.59
N GLN A 155 22.67 26.64 8.37
CA GLN A 155 21.49 27.49 8.51
C GLN A 155 20.43 27.27 7.42
N VAL A 156 20.80 26.91 6.18
CA VAL A 156 19.85 26.54 5.12
C VAL A 156 19.25 25.17 5.40
N GLU A 157 20.04 24.25 5.96
CA GLU A 157 19.56 22.96 6.43
C GLU A 157 18.56 23.10 7.60
N GLU A 158 18.73 24.12 8.44
CA GLU A 158 17.76 24.58 9.45
C GLU A 158 16.62 25.44 8.87
N ALA A 159 16.82 26.15 7.76
CA ALA A 159 15.87 27.11 7.18
C ALA A 159 14.95 26.52 6.11
N VAL A 160 15.31 25.39 5.47
CA VAL A 160 14.36 24.62 4.64
C VAL A 160 13.42 23.89 5.61
N PRO A 161 12.13 24.26 5.66
CA PRO A 161 11.18 23.61 6.56
C PRO A 161 11.20 22.10 6.33
N LEU A 162 11.16 21.32 7.42
CA LEU A 162 11.17 19.85 7.37
C LEU A 162 10.14 19.30 6.38
N GLU A 163 8.98 19.95 6.27
CA GLU A 163 7.93 19.63 5.30
C GLU A 163 8.41 19.68 3.84
N GLN A 164 9.15 20.72 3.45
CA GLN A 164 9.68 20.84 2.09
C GLN A 164 10.76 19.79 1.80
N ARG A 165 11.54 19.38 2.81
CA ARG A 165 12.54 18.32 2.67
C ARG A 165 11.88 16.97 2.41
N HIS A 166 10.87 16.62 3.19
CA HIS A 166 10.08 15.39 3.00
C HIS A 166 9.41 15.37 1.62
N PHE A 167 8.77 16.48 1.24
CA PHE A 167 8.11 16.56 -0.05
C PHE A 167 9.09 16.44 -1.22
N ALA A 168 10.25 17.10 -1.15
CA ALA A 168 11.28 16.98 -2.18
C ALA A 168 11.86 15.56 -2.29
N MET A 169 12.13 14.89 -1.15
CA MET A 169 12.57 13.48 -1.14
C MET A 169 11.51 12.55 -1.74
N PHE A 170 10.24 12.78 -1.39
CA PHE A 170 9.10 12.04 -1.92
C PHE A 170 8.98 12.23 -3.44
N GLN A 171 9.02 13.47 -3.92
CA GLN A 171 8.96 13.79 -5.35
C GLN A 171 10.15 13.23 -6.13
N ALA A 172 11.37 13.35 -5.58
CA ALA A 172 12.57 12.82 -6.20
C ALA A 172 12.50 11.29 -6.37
N ARG A 173 11.93 10.58 -5.39
CA ARG A 173 11.67 9.13 -5.49
C ARG A 173 10.57 8.83 -6.51
N MET A 174 9.45 9.55 -6.48
CA MET A 174 8.37 9.39 -7.47
C MET A 174 8.82 9.64 -8.90
N ALA A 175 9.76 10.56 -9.12
CA ALA A 175 10.28 10.87 -10.45
C ALA A 175 11.06 9.70 -11.08
N LEU A 176 11.57 8.75 -10.29
CA LEU A 176 12.24 7.56 -10.80
C LEU A 176 11.25 6.56 -11.41
N ALA A 177 10.01 6.53 -10.92
CA ALA A 177 8.95 5.64 -11.38
C ALA A 177 7.58 6.35 -11.29
N PRO A 178 7.27 7.26 -12.23
CA PRO A 178 6.08 8.12 -12.14
C PRO A 178 4.76 7.34 -12.21
N ASP A 179 4.74 6.18 -12.88
CA ASP A 179 3.56 5.32 -12.99
C ASP A 179 3.43 4.34 -11.81
N GLN A 180 4.34 4.38 -10.82
CA GLN A 180 4.30 3.51 -9.66
C GLN A 180 3.10 3.87 -8.76
N VAL A 181 2.21 2.91 -8.57
CA VAL A 181 1.04 3.04 -7.68
C VAL A 181 1.20 2.29 -6.35
N VAL A 182 2.08 1.29 -6.31
CA VAL A 182 2.40 0.49 -5.12
C VAL A 182 3.90 0.33 -4.98
N ARG A 183 4.40 0.53 -3.76
CA ARG A 183 5.78 0.21 -3.38
C ARG A 183 5.75 -0.91 -2.34
N TYR A 184 6.23 -2.10 -2.72
CA TYR A 184 6.25 -3.30 -1.90
C TYR A 184 7.62 -3.53 -1.28
N CYS A 185 7.71 -3.57 0.06
CA CYS A 185 8.93 -3.71 0.82
C CYS A 185 8.70 -4.53 2.10
N PHE A 186 8.56 -5.86 1.98
CA PHE A 186 8.36 -6.74 3.14
C PHE A 186 9.67 -7.25 3.74
N GLN A 187 10.57 -6.34 4.12
CA GLN A 187 11.87 -6.67 4.68
C GLN A 187 12.06 -6.07 6.07
N PRO A 188 12.83 -6.72 6.96
CA PRO A 188 13.16 -6.15 8.26
C PRO A 188 13.82 -4.76 8.10
N GLY A 189 13.27 -3.74 8.78
CA GLY A 189 13.77 -2.37 8.72
C GLY A 189 13.23 -1.52 7.56
N ALA A 190 12.39 -2.08 6.70
CA ALA A 190 11.67 -1.31 5.69
C ALA A 190 10.75 -0.28 6.36
N HIS A 191 10.65 0.91 5.76
CA HIS A 191 9.83 1.99 6.25
C HIS A 191 9.07 2.66 5.10
N PRO A 192 7.90 3.26 5.38
CA PRO A 192 7.16 4.01 4.38
C PRO A 192 7.91 5.28 3.97
N LEU A 193 7.78 5.63 2.70
CA LEU A 193 8.14 6.92 2.16
C LEU A 193 6.97 7.89 2.39
N TRP A 194 7.22 8.92 3.21
CA TRP A 194 6.21 9.88 3.64
C TRP A 194 6.30 11.21 2.88
N PRO A 195 5.22 11.65 2.19
CA PRO A 195 5.14 12.98 1.60
C PRO A 195 5.28 14.12 2.62
N ARG A 196 4.85 13.90 3.88
CA ARG A 196 4.91 14.90 4.96
C ARG A 196 5.57 14.32 6.23
N PRO A 197 6.22 15.17 7.05
CA PRO A 197 6.81 14.74 8.33
C PRO A 197 5.76 14.30 9.35
N GLU A 198 4.57 14.89 9.31
CA GLU A 198 3.45 14.52 10.18
C GLU A 198 2.12 14.61 9.40
N PRO A 199 1.10 13.81 9.76
CA PRO A 199 1.14 12.77 10.79
C PRO A 199 1.74 11.44 10.27
N GLN A 200 2.54 10.77 11.11
CA GLN A 200 3.12 9.44 10.86
C GLN A 200 2.90 8.55 12.10
N PRO A 201 2.75 7.22 11.94
CA PRO A 201 2.58 6.33 13.08
C PRO A 201 3.91 6.15 13.82
N SER A 202 3.87 6.27 15.14
CA SER A 202 4.94 5.75 16.00
C SER A 202 4.80 4.24 16.19
N THR A 203 5.84 3.58 16.72
CA THR A 203 5.77 2.16 17.08
C THR A 203 4.62 1.83 18.05
N ALA A 204 4.19 2.80 18.87
CA ALA A 204 3.07 2.63 19.79
C ALA A 204 1.71 2.68 19.10
N ASP A 205 1.61 3.35 17.95
CA ASP A 205 0.38 3.47 17.16
C ASP A 205 0.10 2.22 16.32
N ILE A 206 1.11 1.37 16.12
CA ILE A 206 1.02 0.12 15.36
C ILE A 206 0.79 -1.04 16.33
N PRO A 207 -0.46 -1.53 16.47
CA PRO A 207 -0.74 -2.64 17.38
C PRO A 207 -0.10 -3.94 16.89
N ALA A 208 0.31 -4.78 17.84
CA ALA A 208 0.71 -6.15 17.56
C ALA A 208 -0.42 -6.97 16.92
N CYS A 209 -0.07 -8.07 16.27
CA CYS A 209 -1.03 -8.97 15.65
C CYS A 209 -1.98 -9.54 16.72
N PRO A 210 -3.31 -9.38 16.58
CA PRO A 210 -4.27 -9.86 17.58
C PRO A 210 -4.37 -11.39 17.63
N LEU A 211 -3.86 -12.11 16.62
CA LEU A 211 -3.94 -13.57 16.52
C LEU A 211 -2.76 -14.28 17.19
N CYS A 212 -1.54 -13.76 17.05
CA CYS A 212 -0.33 -14.40 17.57
C CYS A 212 0.50 -13.53 18.52
N GLY A 213 0.24 -12.23 18.61
CA GLY A 213 1.00 -11.29 19.45
C GLY A 213 2.31 -10.77 18.84
N GLU A 214 2.74 -11.29 17.70
CA GLU A 214 3.94 -10.79 16.99
C GLU A 214 3.72 -9.36 16.47
N PRO A 215 4.80 -8.54 16.36
CA PRO A 215 4.68 -7.18 15.86
C PRO A 215 4.20 -7.17 14.41
N ARG A 216 3.54 -6.08 14.03
CA ARG A 216 3.30 -5.80 12.61
C ARG A 216 4.48 -5.01 12.07
N GLN A 217 4.94 -5.37 10.87
CA GLN A 217 6.01 -4.67 10.16
C GLN A 217 5.46 -4.04 8.88
N PHE A 218 6.12 -2.99 8.41
CA PHE A 218 5.76 -2.37 7.13
C PHE A 218 5.88 -3.40 6.02
N GLU A 219 4.89 -3.45 5.14
CA GLU A 219 4.89 -4.37 4.01
C GLU A 219 4.82 -3.66 2.66
N PHE A 220 3.91 -2.72 2.51
CA PHE A 220 3.80 -1.94 1.29
C PHE A 220 3.12 -0.62 1.55
N GLN A 221 3.27 0.31 0.61
CA GLN A 221 2.49 1.53 0.56
C GLN A 221 1.79 1.69 -0.77
N VAL A 222 0.60 2.30 -0.73
CA VAL A 222 -0.14 2.76 -1.90
C VAL A 222 0.13 4.24 -2.08
N LEU A 223 0.64 4.57 -3.26
CA LEU A 223 1.03 5.91 -3.63
C LEU A 223 -0.19 6.70 -4.15
N PRO A 224 -0.18 8.04 -4.06
CA PRO A 224 -1.29 8.89 -4.50
C PRO A 224 -1.54 8.78 -6.00
N GLN A 225 -0.54 8.35 -6.79
CA GLN A 225 -0.66 8.08 -8.22
C GLN A 225 -1.82 7.12 -8.56
N LEU A 226 -2.17 6.20 -7.65
CA LEU A 226 -3.31 5.31 -7.87
C LEU A 226 -4.61 6.08 -8.12
N LEU A 227 -4.79 7.25 -7.48
CA LEU A 227 -5.98 8.09 -7.62
C LEU A 227 -6.24 8.49 -9.07
N ASN A 228 -5.19 8.72 -9.85
CA ASN A 228 -5.29 9.07 -11.28
C ASN A 228 -5.91 7.96 -12.14
N HIS A 229 -5.89 6.71 -11.64
CA HIS A 229 -6.43 5.54 -12.33
C HIS A 229 -7.84 5.16 -11.87
N LEU A 230 -8.37 5.80 -10.82
CA LEU A 230 -9.70 5.50 -10.28
C LEU A 230 -10.84 6.17 -11.07
N GLY A 231 -10.52 7.02 -12.06
CA GLY A 231 -11.51 7.66 -12.93
C GLY A 231 -12.50 8.55 -12.20
N GLN A 232 -12.07 9.21 -11.12
CA GLN A 232 -12.93 10.08 -10.31
C GLN A 232 -13.18 11.41 -11.02
N ASP A 233 -14.39 11.95 -10.87
CA ASP A 233 -14.71 13.30 -11.34
C ASP A 233 -14.15 14.34 -10.35
N ASP A 234 -13.41 15.34 -10.82
CA ASP A 234 -12.85 16.42 -9.98
C ASP A 234 -13.91 17.25 -9.23
N LEU A 235 -15.17 17.13 -9.63
CA LEU A 235 -16.33 17.80 -9.02
C LEU A 235 -17.04 16.93 -7.97
N ASP A 236 -16.63 15.67 -7.81
CA ASP A 236 -17.19 14.76 -6.83
C ASP A 236 -16.71 15.15 -5.42
N GLU A 237 -17.66 15.53 -4.55
CA GLU A 237 -17.37 15.84 -3.14
C GLU A 237 -16.84 14.62 -2.36
N ASP A 238 -17.11 13.42 -2.86
CA ASP A 238 -16.66 12.16 -2.29
C ASP A 238 -15.41 11.60 -3.01
N ALA A 239 -14.77 12.37 -3.90
CA ALA A 239 -13.49 12.03 -4.53
C ALA A 239 -12.45 11.62 -3.48
N LEU A 240 -11.74 10.52 -3.75
CA LEU A 240 -10.82 9.94 -2.79
C LEU A 240 -9.53 10.76 -2.81
N ASP A 241 -8.96 10.95 -1.63
CA ASP A 241 -7.74 11.71 -1.51
C ASP A 241 -6.91 11.20 -0.32
N TRP A 242 -5.62 11.00 -0.57
CA TRP A 242 -4.62 10.59 0.41
C TRP A 242 -3.21 10.95 -0.08
N GLY A 243 -2.29 11.20 0.84
CA GLY A 243 -0.87 11.38 0.54
C GLY A 243 -0.15 10.05 0.38
N THR A 244 -0.39 9.08 1.26
CA THR A 244 0.10 7.69 1.13
C THR A 244 -0.68 6.78 2.08
N LEU A 245 -0.91 5.53 1.68
CA LEU A 245 -1.48 4.49 2.55
C LEU A 245 -0.38 3.49 2.90
N ALA A 246 0.11 3.51 4.13
CA ALA A 246 1.12 2.56 4.60
C ALA A 246 0.45 1.34 5.26
N VAL A 247 0.73 0.15 4.73
CA VAL A 247 0.16 -1.11 5.23
C VAL A 247 1.22 -1.87 6.03
N TYR A 248 0.81 -2.29 7.23
CA TYR A 248 1.62 -3.06 8.17
C TYR A 248 0.95 -4.40 8.43
N SER A 249 1.67 -5.49 8.22
CA SER A 249 1.15 -6.85 8.40
C SER A 249 1.92 -7.63 9.46
N CYS A 250 1.30 -8.68 9.98
CA CYS A 250 1.94 -9.63 10.89
C CYS A 250 3.30 -10.11 10.35
N SER A 251 4.39 -9.83 11.08
CA SER A 251 5.74 -10.27 10.70
C SER A 251 5.86 -11.78 10.53
N ALA A 252 5.13 -12.54 11.36
CA ALA A 252 5.08 -13.99 11.24
C ALA A 252 4.13 -14.50 10.17
N SER A 253 3.27 -13.66 9.57
CA SER A 253 2.17 -14.12 8.69
C SER A 253 1.41 -15.32 9.29
N CYS A 254 0.99 -15.17 10.55
CA CYS A 254 0.40 -16.24 11.34
C CYS A 254 -0.88 -16.83 10.72
N SER A 255 -1.20 -18.08 11.10
CA SER A 255 -2.40 -18.80 10.65
C SER A 255 -3.70 -18.09 11.02
N THR A 256 -4.71 -18.18 10.14
CA THR A 256 -6.06 -17.64 10.32
C THR A 256 -7.05 -18.66 10.90
N GLU A 257 -6.64 -19.90 11.17
CA GLU A 257 -7.54 -20.98 11.62
C GLU A 257 -8.35 -20.61 12.87
N ALA A 258 -7.71 -19.96 13.86
CA ALA A 258 -8.39 -19.52 15.08
C ALA A 258 -9.44 -18.44 14.80
N LEU A 259 -9.15 -17.52 13.87
CA LEU A 259 -10.08 -16.48 13.44
C LEU A 259 -11.27 -17.09 12.69
N GLU A 260 -10.99 -18.03 11.78
CA GLU A 260 -12.00 -18.75 11.00
C GLU A 260 -12.97 -19.51 11.91
N ALA A 261 -12.45 -20.19 12.93
CA ALA A 261 -13.26 -20.92 13.89
C ALA A 261 -14.19 -20.00 14.71
N GLN A 262 -13.75 -18.77 15.01
CA GLN A 262 -14.50 -17.81 15.83
C GLN A 262 -15.51 -16.99 15.02
N THR A 263 -15.13 -16.56 13.82
CA THR A 263 -15.86 -15.56 13.03
C THR A 263 -16.46 -16.11 11.74
N GLY A 264 -15.97 -17.27 11.28
CA GLY A 264 -16.29 -17.83 9.96
C GLY A 264 -15.50 -17.21 8.80
N SER A 265 -14.69 -16.17 9.05
CA SER A 265 -13.89 -15.46 8.04
C SER A 265 -12.43 -15.90 8.05
N ALA A 266 -11.86 -16.09 6.86
CA ALA A 266 -10.43 -16.40 6.64
C ALA A 266 -9.55 -15.15 6.45
N TYR A 267 -10.10 -13.97 6.73
CA TYR A 267 -9.46 -12.69 6.42
C TYR A 267 -9.10 -11.96 7.71
N ALA A 268 -7.80 -11.93 8.03
CA ALA A 268 -7.27 -11.24 9.21
C ALA A 268 -7.11 -9.73 8.94
N GLU A 269 -7.59 -8.88 9.85
CA GLU A 269 -7.40 -7.43 9.76
C GLU A 269 -5.94 -7.07 10.04
N GLU A 270 -5.29 -6.46 9.05
CA GLU A 270 -3.97 -5.86 9.16
C GLU A 270 -4.08 -4.34 9.37
N PHE A 271 -2.96 -3.71 9.73
CA PHE A 271 -2.98 -2.30 10.11
C PHE A 271 -2.69 -1.40 8.91
N VAL A 272 -3.43 -0.31 8.78
CA VAL A 272 -3.22 0.69 7.73
C VAL A 272 -3.14 2.07 8.36
N TRP A 273 -2.12 2.83 7.98
CA TRP A 273 -2.00 4.24 8.26
C TRP A 273 -2.23 5.05 6.97
N ALA A 274 -3.18 5.97 7.00
CA ALA A 274 -3.47 6.86 5.89
C ALA A 274 -2.96 8.26 6.23
N GLN A 275 -1.91 8.73 5.55
CA GLN A 275 -1.48 10.12 5.65
C GLN A 275 -2.34 10.97 4.68
N PRO A 276 -2.91 12.10 5.12
CA PRO A 276 -3.63 13.00 4.23
C PRO A 276 -2.71 13.59 3.15
N SER A 277 -3.31 14.03 2.06
CA SER A 277 -2.64 14.82 1.01
C SER A 277 -2.12 16.16 1.55
N ALA A 278 -1.26 16.80 0.77
CA ALA A 278 -0.57 18.04 1.15
C ALA A 278 -1.51 19.25 1.14
#